data_AF-A0AAV1FBV7-F1
#
_entry.id   AF-A0AAV1FBV7-F1
#
_cell.length_a   1.000
_cell.length_b   1.000
_cell.length_c   1.000
_cell.angle_alpha   90.00
_cell.angle_beta   90.00
_cell.angle_gamma   90.00
#
_symmetry.space_group_name_H-M   'P 1'
#
loop_
_entity.id
_entity.type
_entity.pdbx_description
1 polymer ?
#
loop_
_entity_poly.entity_id
_entity_poly.type
_entity_poly.pdbx_seq_one_letter_code
_entity_poly.pdbx_strand_id
1 'polypeptide(L)'
;MEGTICNIQVLLRAAEFLERREREAEHGYASVLPLSPDHSDKRSKQKNKKISAGGNRSVHNELEKNRRAQLRHCLEQLKKQVPLSSDSMRNTTLNLLRRAQLHIKLQEQDERAEQLKGRLRWEQRELQVRLEQLQRGTERMRNDSQGSTMSSERSDSDREDVEVDVESIVFDCMDSDGLSITHTGSDHCYSSMDKAWL
;
A
#
# COMPACT_ATOMS: atom_id res chain seq x y z
N MET A 1 74.78 -17.16 40.79
CA MET A 1 73.43 -16.62 40.48
C MET A 1 73.39 -16.21 39.01
N GLU A 2 73.43 -17.16 38.08
CA GLU A 2 73.56 -16.87 36.62
C GLU A 2 72.43 -17.48 35.77
N GLY A 3 71.67 -18.46 36.31
CA GLY A 3 70.59 -19.13 35.58
C GLY A 3 69.31 -18.29 35.38
N THR A 4 69.10 -17.24 36.18
CA THR A 4 67.95 -16.32 36.04
C THR A 4 68.14 -15.34 34.89
N ILE A 5 69.38 -14.95 34.59
CA ILE A 5 69.70 -13.96 33.53
C ILE A 5 69.44 -14.55 32.15
N CYS A 6 69.81 -15.82 31.92
CA CYS A 6 69.50 -16.53 30.68
C CYS A 6 67.99 -16.71 30.48
N ASN A 7 67.24 -16.94 31.56
CA ASN A 7 65.79 -17.15 31.48
C ASN A 7 65.04 -15.84 31.17
N ILE A 8 65.49 -14.71 31.73
CA ILE A 8 64.97 -13.37 31.41
C ILE A 8 65.25 -13.01 29.95
N GLN A 9 66.45 -13.30 29.43
CA GLN A 9 66.75 -13.06 28.01
C GLN A 9 65.87 -13.90 27.06
N VAL A 10 65.58 -15.15 27.42
CA VAL A 10 64.66 -16.00 26.65
C VAL A 10 63.24 -15.45 26.68
N LEU A 11 62.78 -14.99 27.84
CA LEU A 11 61.45 -14.37 28.01
C LEU A 11 61.33 -13.05 27.22
N LEU A 12 62.34 -12.20 27.26
CA LEU A 12 62.38 -10.96 26.47
C LEU A 12 62.35 -11.25 24.96
N ARG A 13 63.13 -12.24 24.51
CA ARG A 13 63.14 -12.65 23.10
C ARG A 13 61.81 -13.27 22.67
N ALA A 14 61.13 -13.99 23.57
CA ALA A 14 59.78 -14.51 23.34
C ALA A 14 58.72 -13.40 23.31
N ALA A 15 58.85 -12.38 24.17
CA ALA A 15 57.96 -11.22 24.19
C ALA A 15 58.08 -10.40 22.90
N GLU A 16 59.30 -10.10 22.44
CA GLU A 16 59.53 -9.44 21.14
C GLU A 16 58.93 -10.23 19.96
N PHE A 17 58.99 -11.57 20.02
CA PHE A 17 58.42 -12.43 18.99
C PHE A 17 56.89 -12.39 18.99
N LEU A 18 56.25 -12.35 20.16
CA LEU A 18 54.80 -12.19 20.28
C LEU A 18 54.36 -10.80 19.80
N GLU A 19 55.09 -9.76 20.15
CA GLU A 19 54.78 -8.38 19.74
C GLU A 19 54.96 -8.16 18.23
N ARG A 20 56.00 -8.77 17.61
CA ARG A 20 56.13 -8.83 16.14
C ARG A 20 54.95 -9.56 15.50
N ARG A 21 54.57 -10.72 16.03
CA ARG A 21 53.46 -11.53 15.49
C ARG A 21 52.11 -10.83 15.64
N GLU A 22 51.91 -10.08 16.72
CA GLU A 22 50.68 -9.32 16.97
C GLU A 22 50.57 -8.15 15.98
N ARG A 23 51.66 -7.41 15.73
CA ARG A 23 51.73 -6.38 14.67
C ARG A 23 51.54 -6.93 13.25
N GLU A 24 52.09 -8.11 12.95
CA GLU A 24 51.97 -8.75 11.63
C GLU A 24 50.58 -9.33 11.37
N ALA A 25 49.85 -9.72 12.42
CA ALA A 25 48.47 -10.21 12.29
C ALA A 25 47.48 -9.10 11.90
N GLU A 26 47.82 -7.83 12.16
CA GLU A 26 46.99 -6.66 11.81
C GLU A 26 47.42 -5.99 10.50
N HIS A 27 48.70 -6.11 10.11
CA HIS A 27 49.25 -5.47 8.92
C HIS A 27 49.68 -6.48 7.85
N GLY A 28 48.71 -7.03 7.13
CA GLY A 28 48.90 -8.06 6.11
C GLY A 28 49.69 -7.69 4.84
N TYR A 29 50.33 -6.52 4.74
CA TYR A 29 51.03 -6.10 3.50
C TYR A 29 52.19 -5.10 3.71
N ALA A 30 53.02 -5.20 4.77
CA ALA A 30 54.30 -4.46 4.79
C ALA A 30 55.21 -4.89 5.95
N SER A 31 56.22 -5.74 5.71
CA SER A 31 57.55 -5.55 6.31
C SER A 31 58.61 -6.45 5.66
N VAL A 32 59.49 -5.77 4.92
CA VAL A 32 60.90 -6.03 4.58
C VAL A 32 61.42 -7.47 4.70
N LEU A 33 61.57 -8.13 3.54
CA LEU A 33 62.43 -9.31 3.34
C LEU A 33 63.92 -8.91 3.52
N PRO A 34 64.71 -9.61 4.34
CA PRO A 34 66.11 -9.86 4.04
C PRO A 34 66.18 -11.10 3.15
N LEU A 35 66.63 -10.89 1.91
CA LEU A 35 66.84 -11.93 0.93
C LEU A 35 67.92 -12.92 1.44
N SER A 36 67.58 -14.20 1.62
CA SER A 36 68.52 -15.34 1.50
C SER A 36 67.76 -16.65 1.25
N PRO A 37 68.32 -17.57 0.46
CA PRO A 37 67.57 -18.64 -0.20
C PRO A 37 67.53 -19.94 0.60
N ASP A 38 66.48 -20.71 0.31
CA ASP A 38 66.37 -22.17 0.44
C ASP A 38 66.16 -22.77 1.85
N HIS A 39 64.92 -23.19 2.14
CA HIS A 39 64.59 -24.61 2.29
C HIS A 39 63.10 -24.80 2.63
N SER A 40 62.54 -25.79 1.95
CA SER A 40 61.25 -26.42 2.13
C SER A 40 60.88 -26.75 3.60
N ASP A 41 59.64 -26.49 4.00
CA ASP A 41 58.63 -27.55 4.14
C ASP A 41 57.40 -27.13 4.96
N LYS A 42 56.27 -27.16 4.26
CA LYS A 42 54.94 -27.64 4.66
C LYS A 42 54.73 -27.86 6.16
N ARG A 43 53.95 -26.97 6.79
CA ARG A 43 53.14 -27.34 7.95
C ARG A 43 51.77 -26.67 7.90
N SER A 44 50.94 -27.24 7.03
CA SER A 44 49.48 -27.08 7.08
C SER A 44 48.98 -27.64 8.42
N LYS A 45 48.81 -26.76 9.41
CA LYS A 45 48.04 -27.07 10.62
C LYS A 45 46.56 -26.93 10.27
N GLN A 46 45.95 -28.07 9.93
CA GLN A 46 44.51 -28.25 9.92
C GLN A 46 43.90 -27.75 11.24
N LYS A 47 43.30 -26.56 11.22
CA LYS A 47 42.38 -26.11 12.27
C LYS A 47 41.00 -26.68 11.96
N ASN A 48 40.79 -27.95 12.30
CA ASN A 48 39.45 -28.49 12.46
C ASN A 48 38.86 -27.93 13.77
N LYS A 49 37.88 -27.02 13.62
CA LYS A 49 36.71 -26.76 14.48
C LYS A 49 36.33 -25.28 14.40
N LYS A 50 35.44 -24.93 13.46
CA LYS A 50 34.18 -24.17 13.66
C LYS A 50 33.31 -24.31 12.39
N ILE A 51 33.02 -25.54 11.96
CA ILE A 51 31.91 -25.77 11.02
C ILE A 51 30.64 -25.71 11.88
N SER A 52 29.86 -24.63 11.73
CA SER A 52 28.41 -24.53 12.03
C SER A 52 27.99 -23.14 12.50
N ALA A 53 28.46 -22.09 11.82
CA ALA A 53 27.84 -20.77 11.92
C ALA A 53 27.90 -19.98 10.60
N GLY A 54 28.95 -20.17 9.79
CA GLY A 54 29.10 -19.50 8.49
C GLY A 54 28.15 -20.00 7.41
N GLY A 55 28.00 -21.32 7.27
CA GLY A 55 27.16 -21.92 6.21
C GLY A 55 25.66 -21.66 6.38
N ASN A 56 25.17 -21.67 7.63
CA ASN A 56 23.76 -21.36 7.91
C ASN A 56 23.45 -19.88 7.64
N ARG A 57 24.40 -18.98 7.92
CA ARG A 57 24.25 -17.54 7.63
C ARG A 57 24.28 -17.24 6.14
N SER A 58 25.14 -17.92 5.37
CA SER A 58 25.18 -17.73 3.91
C SER A 58 23.93 -18.28 3.23
N VAL A 59 23.44 -19.46 3.65
CA VAL A 59 22.17 -20.03 3.16
C VAL A 59 21.00 -19.10 3.49
N HIS A 60 20.92 -18.58 4.72
CA HIS A 60 19.90 -17.61 5.10
C HIS A 60 19.93 -16.35 4.21
N ASN A 61 21.12 -15.79 3.94
CA ASN A 61 21.27 -14.61 3.09
C ASN A 61 20.82 -14.87 1.64
N GLU A 62 21.14 -16.03 1.07
CA GLU A 62 20.67 -16.40 -0.27
C GLU A 62 19.16 -16.58 -0.32
N LEU A 63 18.56 -17.21 0.70
CA LEU A 63 17.10 -17.32 0.82
C LEU A 63 16.43 -15.95 0.94
N GLU A 64 16.96 -15.04 1.76
CA GLU A 64 16.41 -13.69 1.92
C GLU A 64 16.60 -12.86 0.64
N LYS A 65 17.71 -13.03 -0.07
CA LYS A 65 17.93 -12.40 -1.38
C LYS A 65 16.92 -12.88 -2.40
N ASN A 66 16.65 -14.18 -2.46
CA ASN A 66 15.62 -14.76 -3.32
C ASN A 66 14.23 -14.22 -2.94
N ARG A 67 13.87 -14.24 -1.65
CA ARG A 67 12.61 -13.68 -1.14
C ARG A 67 12.43 -12.21 -1.53
N ARG A 68 13.48 -11.39 -1.42
CA ARG A 68 13.47 -9.97 -1.83
C ARG A 68 13.32 -9.80 -3.34
N ALA A 69 13.94 -10.66 -4.15
CA ALA A 69 13.76 -10.64 -5.60
C ALA A 69 12.32 -10.94 -5.99
N GLN A 70 11.70 -11.96 -5.37
CA GLN A 70 10.29 -12.28 -5.56
C GLN A 70 9.38 -11.11 -5.15
N LEU A 71 9.63 -10.50 -3.99
CA LEU A 71 8.85 -9.34 -3.55
C LEU A 71 8.93 -8.18 -4.55
N ARG A 72 10.13 -7.87 -5.07
CA ARG A 72 10.28 -6.83 -6.10
C ARG A 72 9.46 -7.16 -7.34
N HIS A 73 9.51 -8.41 -7.80
CA HIS A 73 8.71 -8.85 -8.94
C HIS A 73 7.21 -8.66 -8.71
N CYS A 74 6.68 -9.05 -7.55
CA CYS A 74 5.27 -8.83 -7.21
C CYS A 74 4.91 -7.34 -7.19
N LEU A 75 5.78 -6.49 -6.63
CA LEU A 75 5.55 -5.04 -6.61
C LEU A 75 5.58 -4.44 -8.02
N GLU A 76 6.44 -4.93 -8.92
CA GLU A 76 6.47 -4.52 -10.32
C GLU A 76 5.20 -4.94 -11.07
N GLN A 77 4.68 -6.14 -10.82
CA GLN A 77 3.39 -6.57 -11.38
C GLN A 77 2.25 -5.68 -10.87
N LEU A 78 2.24 -5.37 -9.56
CA LEU A 78 1.22 -4.49 -8.97
C LEU A 78 1.26 -3.09 -9.60
N LYS A 79 2.46 -2.53 -9.86
CA LYS A 79 2.61 -1.23 -10.54
C LYS A 79 1.97 -1.18 -11.93
N LYS A 80 1.91 -2.31 -12.65
CA LYS A 80 1.29 -2.38 -13.99
C LYS A 80 -0.23 -2.38 -13.93
N GLN A 81 -0.81 -2.87 -12.83
CA GLN A 81 -2.27 -2.97 -12.65
C GLN A 81 -2.86 -1.71 -12.04
N VAL A 82 -2.13 -1.06 -11.12
CA VAL A 82 -2.59 0.16 -10.48
C VAL A 82 -2.42 1.34 -11.45
N PRO A 83 -3.46 2.19 -11.64
CA PRO A 83 -3.32 3.43 -12.39
C PRO A 83 -2.34 4.37 -11.67
N LEU A 84 -1.08 4.37 -12.12
CA LEU A 84 -0.03 5.23 -11.60
C LEU A 84 0.16 6.40 -12.55
N SER A 85 -0.21 7.60 -12.12
CA SER A 85 0.25 8.82 -12.78
C SER A 85 1.78 8.88 -12.69
N SER A 86 2.45 9.10 -13.82
CA SER A 86 3.91 9.25 -13.94
C SER A 86 4.48 10.34 -13.03
N ASP A 87 3.64 11.28 -12.58
CA ASP A 87 4.01 12.42 -11.72
C ASP A 87 3.99 12.10 -10.22
N SER A 88 3.88 10.84 -9.81
CA SER A 88 4.08 10.48 -8.41
C SER A 88 5.56 10.63 -8.04
N MET A 89 5.97 11.84 -7.65
CA MET A 89 7.32 12.20 -7.18
C MET A 89 7.85 11.29 -6.05
N ARG A 90 6.99 10.43 -5.45
CA ARG A 90 7.35 9.52 -4.37
C ARG A 90 6.91 8.08 -4.66
N ASN A 91 7.69 7.39 -5.50
CA ASN A 91 7.53 5.95 -5.78
C ASN A 91 8.01 5.09 -4.60
N THR A 92 7.27 5.12 -3.49
CA THR A 92 7.52 4.27 -2.31
C THR A 92 6.59 3.07 -2.33
N THR A 93 7.01 1.94 -1.75
CA THR A 93 6.18 0.74 -1.61
C THR A 93 4.86 1.04 -0.89
N LEU A 94 4.91 1.90 0.14
CA LEU A 94 3.71 2.30 0.90
C LEU A 94 2.69 3.04 0.02
N ASN A 95 3.14 4.00 -0.81
CA ASN A 95 2.25 4.73 -1.71
C ASN A 95 1.60 3.81 -2.74
N LEU A 96 2.36 2.84 -3.28
CA LEU A 96 1.82 1.85 -4.20
C LEU A 96 0.70 1.02 -3.54
N LEU A 97 0.92 0.54 -2.32
CA LEU A 97 -0.07 -0.25 -1.59
C LEU A 97 -1.34 0.56 -1.27
N ARG A 98 -1.19 1.82 -0.83
CA ARG A 98 -2.34 2.71 -0.59
C ARG A 98 -3.15 2.97 -1.86
N ARG A 99 -2.48 3.21 -2.98
CA ARG A 99 -3.15 3.41 -4.29
C ARG A 99 -3.82 2.13 -4.79
N ALA A 100 -3.20 0.97 -4.58
CA ALA A 100 -3.82 -0.31 -4.91
C ALA A 100 -5.12 -0.53 -4.12
N GLN A 101 -5.10 -0.27 -2.81
CA GLN A 101 -6.29 -0.36 -1.97
C GLN A 101 -7.39 0.60 -2.43
N LEU A 102 -7.04 1.85 -2.77
CA LEU A 102 -7.99 2.81 -3.31
C LEU A 102 -8.56 2.33 -4.65
N HIS A 103 -7.71 1.80 -5.53
CA HIS A 103 -8.14 1.32 -6.84
C HIS A 103 -9.18 0.20 -6.73
N ILE A 104 -8.96 -0.77 -5.85
CA ILE A 104 -9.94 -1.85 -5.59
C ILE A 104 -11.27 -1.25 -5.09
N LYS A 105 -11.21 -0.33 -4.12
CA LYS A 105 -12.43 0.33 -3.60
C LYS A 105 -13.20 1.07 -4.69
N LEU A 106 -12.50 1.79 -5.57
CA LEU A 106 -13.13 2.51 -6.68
C LEU A 106 -13.76 1.55 -7.69
N GLN A 107 -13.08 0.46 -8.05
CA GLN A 107 -13.62 -0.56 -8.95
C GLN A 107 -14.93 -1.17 -8.41
N GLU A 108 -14.99 -1.46 -7.11
CA GLU A 108 -16.22 -1.96 -6.49
C GLU A 108 -17.36 -0.93 -6.54
N GLN A 109 -17.05 0.37 -6.37
CA GLN A 109 -18.06 1.41 -6.47
C GLN A 109 -18.56 1.57 -7.90
N ASP A 110 -17.67 1.54 -8.89
CA ASP A 110 -18.02 1.61 -10.31
C ASP A 110 -18.93 0.43 -10.71
N GLU A 111 -18.64 -0.78 -10.21
CA GLU A 111 -19.48 -1.95 -10.45
C GLU A 111 -20.88 -1.77 -9.85
N ARG A 112 -20.99 -1.29 -8.60
CA ARG A 112 -22.29 -0.99 -7.97
C ARG A 112 -23.07 0.08 -8.73
N ALA A 113 -22.39 1.11 -9.21
CA ALA A 113 -23.00 2.19 -9.98
C ALA A 113 -23.55 1.67 -11.33
N GLU A 114 -22.80 0.81 -12.03
CA GLU A 114 -23.27 0.19 -13.28
C GLU A 114 -24.44 -0.77 -13.05
N GLN A 115 -24.45 -1.53 -11.94
CA GLN A 115 -25.59 -2.35 -11.57
C GLN A 115 -26.86 -1.50 -11.34
N LEU A 116 -26.73 -0.39 -10.59
CA LEU A 116 -27.84 0.53 -10.34
C LEU A 116 -28.34 1.16 -11.64
N LYS A 117 -27.43 1.63 -12.50
CA LYS A 117 -27.76 2.17 -13.82
C LYS A 117 -28.45 1.13 -14.70
N GLY A 118 -28.04 -0.13 -14.64
CA GLY A 118 -28.69 -1.25 -15.32
C GLY A 118 -30.14 -1.44 -14.86
N ARG A 119 -30.39 -1.41 -13.54
CA ARG A 119 -31.73 -1.49 -12.96
C ARG A 119 -32.62 -0.33 -13.39
N LEU A 120 -32.13 0.90 -13.28
CA LEU A 120 -32.86 2.10 -13.69
C LEU A 120 -33.21 2.08 -15.19
N ARG A 121 -32.30 1.61 -16.04
CA ARG A 121 -32.56 1.42 -17.48
C ARG A 121 -33.60 0.35 -17.77
N TRP A 122 -33.73 -0.65 -16.91
CA TRP A 122 -34.78 -1.67 -17.04
C TRP A 122 -36.13 -1.08 -16.65
N GLU A 123 -36.21 -0.42 -15.48
CA GLU A 123 -37.41 0.28 -15.02
C GLU A 123 -37.88 1.34 -16.02
N GLN A 124 -36.96 2.13 -16.58
CA GLN A 124 -37.29 3.13 -17.60
C GLN A 124 -37.97 2.50 -18.83
N ARG A 125 -37.46 1.35 -19.30
CA ARG A 125 -38.05 0.65 -20.45
C ARG A 125 -39.41 0.06 -20.12
N GLU A 126 -39.57 -0.52 -18.94
CA GLU A 126 -40.86 -1.04 -18.49
C GLU A 126 -41.92 0.08 -18.43
N LEU A 127 -41.56 1.23 -17.86
CA LEU A 127 -42.44 2.40 -17.79
C LEU A 127 -42.78 2.94 -19.19
N GLN A 128 -41.82 2.98 -20.12
CA GLN A 128 -42.07 3.36 -21.51
C GLN A 128 -43.08 2.43 -22.19
N VAL A 129 -42.91 1.11 -22.05
CA VAL A 129 -43.86 0.12 -22.61
C VAL A 129 -45.25 0.28 -21.99
N ARG A 130 -45.35 0.50 -20.68
CA ARG A 130 -46.64 0.74 -20.01
C ARG A 130 -47.30 2.02 -20.51
N LEU A 131 -46.53 3.08 -20.73
CA LEU A 131 -47.01 4.35 -21.26
C LEU A 131 -47.56 4.20 -22.69
N GLU A 132 -46.84 3.49 -23.56
CA GLU A 132 -47.29 3.16 -24.92
C GLU A 132 -48.60 2.35 -24.91
N GLN A 133 -48.73 1.37 -24.01
CA GLN A 133 -49.95 0.57 -23.88
C GLN A 133 -51.16 1.43 -23.46
N LEU A 134 -50.97 2.35 -22.51
CA LEU A 134 -52.03 3.27 -22.06
C LEU A 134 -52.40 4.28 -23.15
N GLN A 135 -51.43 4.81 -23.89
CA GLN A 135 -51.68 5.69 -25.03
C GLN A 135 -52.49 4.96 -26.11
N ARG A 136 -52.10 3.73 -26.48
CA ARG A 136 -52.82 2.92 -27.47
C ARG A 136 -54.19 2.43 -26.99
N GLY A 137 -54.41 2.31 -25.69
CA GLY A 137 -55.73 2.08 -25.09
C GLY A 137 -56.63 3.32 -25.20
N THR A 138 -56.08 4.50 -24.95
CA THR A 138 -56.77 5.79 -25.05
C THR A 138 -57.13 6.15 -26.49
N GLU A 139 -56.25 5.89 -27.44
CA GLU A 139 -56.52 6.10 -28.88
C GLU A 139 -57.60 5.17 -29.41
N ARG A 140 -57.63 3.91 -28.95
CA ARG A 140 -58.69 2.97 -29.33
C ARG A 140 -60.05 3.35 -28.74
N MET A 141 -60.08 3.89 -27.52
CA MET A 141 -61.28 4.41 -26.84
C MET A 141 -61.81 5.74 -27.41
N ARG A 142 -61.02 6.42 -28.27
CA ARG A 142 -61.45 7.62 -28.99
C ARG A 142 -62.07 7.32 -30.36
N ASN A 143 -61.84 6.13 -30.93
CA ASN A 143 -62.32 5.77 -32.28
C ASN A 143 -63.75 5.22 -32.28
N ASP A 144 -64.26 4.79 -31.13
CA ASP A 144 -65.62 4.29 -30.90
C ASP A 144 -66.63 5.40 -30.54
N SER A 145 -66.21 6.68 -30.52
CA SER A 145 -67.11 7.82 -30.31
C SER A 145 -66.96 8.84 -31.45
N GLN A 146 -67.80 8.71 -32.48
CA GLN A 146 -68.00 9.80 -33.43
C GLN A 146 -68.59 11.01 -32.72
N GLY A 147 -67.89 12.15 -32.82
CA GLY A 147 -68.48 13.48 -32.86
C GLY A 147 -68.88 14.09 -31.52
N SER A 148 -68.00 14.90 -30.94
CA SER A 148 -68.42 16.11 -30.24
C SER A 148 -67.41 17.23 -30.50
N THR A 149 -67.95 18.27 -31.12
CA THR A 149 -67.26 19.47 -31.59
C THR A 149 -67.16 20.50 -30.46
N MET A 150 -66.01 21.17 -30.39
CA MET A 150 -65.71 22.44 -29.70
C MET A 150 -65.78 22.49 -28.16
N SER A 151 -64.69 22.95 -27.52
CA SER A 151 -64.59 24.30 -26.90
C SER A 151 -63.59 24.37 -25.72
N SER A 152 -63.09 25.59 -25.50
CA SER A 152 -62.36 26.11 -24.32
C SER A 152 -60.84 25.90 -24.36
N GLU A 153 -60.08 26.80 -24.99
CA GLU A 153 -59.65 28.12 -24.48
C GLU A 153 -58.87 28.05 -23.15
N ARG A 154 -57.54 28.17 -23.29
CA ARG A 154 -56.60 28.71 -22.29
C ARG A 154 -56.50 27.93 -20.98
N SER A 155 -55.64 26.90 -20.98
CA SER A 155 -54.98 26.48 -19.75
C SER A 155 -53.70 27.29 -19.62
N ASP A 156 -53.76 28.39 -18.88
CA ASP A 156 -52.58 29.10 -18.40
C ASP A 156 -51.95 28.23 -17.30
N SER A 157 -51.05 27.34 -17.72
CA SER A 157 -50.28 26.51 -16.79
C SER A 157 -49.04 27.29 -16.42
N ASP A 158 -49.15 28.05 -15.33
CA ASP A 158 -48.04 28.68 -14.63
C ASP A 158 -46.90 27.65 -14.50
N ARG A 159 -45.83 27.86 -15.27
CA ARG A 159 -44.58 27.15 -15.10
C ARG A 159 -43.84 27.86 -13.98
N GLU A 160 -44.04 27.39 -12.76
CA GLU A 160 -43.12 27.71 -11.69
C GLU A 160 -41.80 26.99 -11.99
N ASP A 161 -40.81 27.77 -12.41
CA ASP A 161 -39.42 27.32 -12.52
C ASP A 161 -38.94 26.97 -11.09
N VAL A 162 -39.02 25.68 -10.74
CA VAL A 162 -38.44 25.17 -9.50
C VAL A 162 -36.94 25.19 -9.67
N GLU A 163 -36.31 26.24 -9.17
CA GLU A 163 -34.85 26.33 -9.02
C GLU A 163 -34.40 25.16 -8.13
N VAL A 164 -33.69 24.21 -8.73
CA VAL A 164 -33.06 23.11 -7.99
C VAL A 164 -31.84 23.70 -7.32
N ASP A 165 -31.91 23.90 -6.01
CA ASP A 165 -30.76 24.30 -5.20
C ASP A 165 -29.65 23.25 -5.34
N VAL A 166 -28.55 23.63 -6.02
CA VAL A 166 -27.36 22.79 -6.20
C VAL A 166 -26.42 22.90 -5.00
N GLU A 167 -26.69 23.80 -4.05
CA GLU A 167 -25.80 24.12 -2.93
C GLU A 167 -26.21 23.39 -1.63
N SER A 168 -26.57 22.11 -1.72
CA SER A 168 -26.73 21.28 -0.51
C SER A 168 -26.40 19.79 -0.69
N ILE A 169 -25.53 19.45 -1.64
CA ILE A 169 -24.79 18.17 -1.56
C ILE A 169 -23.41 18.42 -0.97
N VAL A 170 -23.37 19.01 0.23
CA VAL A 170 -22.20 18.83 1.09
C VAL A 170 -22.19 17.35 1.42
N PHE A 171 -21.41 16.61 0.64
CA PHE A 171 -21.07 15.23 0.87
C PHE A 171 -20.41 15.19 2.24
N ASP A 172 -21.21 14.87 3.25
CA ASP A 172 -20.79 14.66 4.63
C ASP A 172 -19.98 13.36 4.68
N CYS A 173 -18.78 13.42 4.10
CA CYS A 173 -17.70 12.55 4.48
C CYS A 173 -17.23 13.05 5.83
N MET A 174 -17.86 12.52 6.86
CA MET A 174 -17.46 12.56 8.26
C MET A 174 -15.97 12.15 8.40
N ASP A 175 -15.06 13.07 8.12
CA ASP A 175 -13.78 13.15 8.80
C ASP A 175 -14.07 13.93 10.09
N SER A 176 -14.30 13.15 11.15
CA SER A 176 -14.33 13.65 12.52
C SER A 176 -13.01 14.36 12.80
N ASP A 177 -13.00 15.69 12.72
CA ASP A 177 -12.38 16.58 13.70
C ASP A 177 -12.70 18.06 13.38
N GLY A 178 -13.56 18.64 14.22
CA GLY A 178 -13.62 20.08 14.50
C GLY A 178 -14.14 20.97 13.38
N LEU A 179 -15.36 21.51 13.56
CA LEU A 179 -15.57 22.93 13.82
C LEU A 179 -17.06 23.20 14.14
N SER A 180 -17.24 23.87 15.27
CA SER A 180 -18.50 24.34 15.82
C SER A 180 -19.13 25.41 14.92
N ILE A 181 -20.35 25.17 14.42
CA ILE A 181 -21.26 26.25 14.02
C ILE A 181 -22.44 26.25 14.98
N THR A 182 -22.57 27.37 15.66
CA THR A 182 -23.55 27.67 16.69
C THR A 182 -24.98 27.70 16.14
N HIS A 183 -25.92 27.23 16.95
CA HIS A 183 -27.23 27.85 17.28
C HIS A 183 -28.41 26.86 17.17
N THR A 184 -28.90 26.37 18.32
CA THR A 184 -30.24 26.58 18.90
C THR A 184 -30.36 25.69 20.14
N GLY A 185 -30.78 26.27 21.27
CA GLY A 185 -30.69 25.65 22.59
C GLY A 185 -31.76 24.60 22.89
N SER A 186 -31.43 23.70 23.80
CA SER A 186 -32.32 23.18 24.84
C SER A 186 -31.48 22.34 25.82
N ASP A 187 -31.57 22.67 27.10
CA ASP A 187 -30.89 22.00 28.20
C ASP A 187 -31.33 20.54 28.35
N HIS A 188 -30.41 19.63 28.71
CA HIS A 188 -30.52 18.67 29.84
C HIS A 188 -29.47 17.53 29.81
N CYS A 189 -28.57 17.59 30.81
CA CYS A 189 -28.05 16.54 31.72
C CYS A 189 -27.54 15.16 31.22
N TYR A 190 -26.24 14.94 31.46
CA TYR A 190 -25.54 13.74 31.98
C TYR A 190 -26.17 12.34 31.81
N SER A 191 -25.51 11.50 31.00
CA SER A 191 -24.96 10.23 31.51
C SER A 191 -23.89 9.62 30.62
N SER A 192 -22.82 9.22 31.30
CA SER A 192 -21.74 8.35 30.85
C SER A 192 -22.27 6.99 30.41
N MET A 193 -21.73 6.46 29.31
CA MET A 193 -21.61 5.01 29.14
C MET A 193 -20.42 4.67 28.24
N ASP A 194 -19.33 4.35 28.93
CA ASP A 194 -18.37 3.28 28.61
C ASP A 194 -18.73 2.40 27.42
N LYS A 195 -17.82 2.28 26.45
CA LYS A 195 -17.76 1.10 25.58
C LYS A 195 -16.30 0.65 25.37
N ALA A 196 -16.07 -0.51 25.96
CA ALA A 196 -14.89 -1.36 25.86
C ALA A 196 -14.57 -1.76 24.42
N TRP A 197 -13.27 -1.79 24.12
CA TRP A 197 -12.72 -2.50 22.96
C TRP A 197 -12.21 -3.87 23.44
N LEU A 198 -12.80 -4.92 22.87
CA LEU A 198 -12.27 -6.27 22.80
C LEU A 198 -11.41 -6.40 21.55
#